data_AF-A0A429IBP1-F1
#
_entry.id   AF-A0A429IBP1-F1
#
_cell.length_a   1.000
_cell.length_b   1.000
_cell.length_c   1.000
_cell.angle_alpha   90.00
_cell.angle_beta   90.00
_cell.angle_gamma   90.00
#
_symmetry.space_group_name_H-M   'P 1'
#
loop_
_entity.id
_entity.type
_entity.pdbx_description
1 polymer ?
#
loop_
_entity_poly.entity_id
_entity_poly.type
_entity_poly.pdbx_seq_one_letter_code
_entity_poly.pdbx_strand_id
1 'polypeptide(L)'
;MTSNEPSHSAHHHDPGQAHGHGADPRHTVPGDGRGTGAAGDGVHGAAPAAPGDGAHAHRHASGHGHSHAHGHAPAAPVSRHLRKVIAAVLIPFAVAVLAGLVVLWPGGAPGHKPSGVGFDQPTEKAKVVKVEEVNCADVHAQQQQQPSQQQPSSPAGPQRPQHCERAVIEVTTGKDTGRRFESIVTPDATRHYKAGQGVVVAYAPKAPKDLQYSVTDVDRTVPMWVLAAIFAAAVVVVGRLRGVLALVALVVSFAVLTLFILPAILQGSNPLLVAVVGGSAIMLVALYMCHGLTARTSVAVLGTLVSLLLIGLLGSLFIEWALLTGNTDDKTGLVHGLYPDIEIRGLLLAGIIIGSLGVLDDVTVTQTAAVWELKEADPSAGWRKLYSSAMRIGRDHIASVVNTLVLAYAGAALPLLLLFSIAQSSVGTVATSEVVAEEIVRTLVGSIGLVASVPLTTLLAALVVSADRDAVGAVTSGAGRGSGLTGAGEGVGGTGTGRSGTGRRSVRGGHGKRRRAR
;
A
#
# COMPACT_ATOMS: atom_id res chain seq x y z
N MET A 1 7.90 57.53 46.62
CA MET A 1 7.02 58.69 46.36
C MET A 1 5.72 58.15 45.77
N THR A 2 4.61 58.39 46.48
CA THR A 2 3.17 58.29 46.09
C THR A 2 2.62 56.94 45.59
N SER A 3 1.43 56.43 45.93
CA SER A 3 0.45 56.53 47.03
C SER A 3 -0.73 55.60 46.64
N ASN A 4 -1.41 55.03 47.65
CA ASN A 4 -2.83 54.63 47.73
C ASN A 4 -3.38 53.28 47.18
N GLU A 5 -3.77 52.44 48.16
CA GLU A 5 -4.94 51.54 48.38
C GLU A 5 -6.34 52.02 47.90
N PRO A 6 -7.51 51.33 48.15
CA PRO A 6 -7.85 49.94 48.60
C PRO A 6 -9.15 49.31 47.95
N SER A 7 -9.64 48.19 48.52
CA SER A 7 -11.03 47.64 48.64
C SER A 7 -11.30 46.26 47.96
N HIS A 8 -12.06 45.28 48.47
CA HIS A 8 -12.94 45.08 49.66
C HIS A 8 -13.22 43.56 49.89
N SER A 9 -13.40 43.15 51.16
CA SER A 9 -14.29 42.10 51.77
C SER A 9 -14.69 40.81 51.00
N ALA A 10 -14.35 39.60 51.45
CA ALA A 10 -14.87 38.81 52.59
C ALA A 10 -16.35 38.35 52.50
N HIS A 11 -16.58 37.03 52.43
CA HIS A 11 -17.57 36.31 53.27
C HIS A 11 -17.42 34.77 53.19
N HIS A 12 -17.30 34.17 54.38
CA HIS A 12 -17.42 32.74 54.72
C HIS A 12 -18.85 32.22 54.56
N HIS A 13 -19.02 30.92 54.27
CA HIS A 13 -19.91 30.00 55.01
C HIS A 13 -19.68 28.51 54.64
N ASP A 14 -19.25 27.73 55.64
CA ASP A 14 -19.56 26.29 55.86
C ASP A 14 -21.02 26.21 56.44
N PRO A 15 -21.75 25.07 56.61
CA PRO A 15 -21.31 23.66 56.73
C PRO A 15 -22.30 22.55 56.24
N GLY A 16 -21.95 21.27 56.47
CA GLY A 16 -22.85 20.35 57.21
C GLY A 16 -23.61 19.20 56.50
N GLN A 17 -23.07 17.99 56.64
CA GLN A 17 -23.69 16.68 56.95
C GLN A 17 -25.22 16.39 56.83
N ALA A 18 -25.50 15.28 56.10
CA ALA A 18 -26.17 14.02 56.51
C ALA A 18 -27.70 13.74 56.34
N HIS A 19 -27.92 12.47 55.92
CA HIS A 19 -29.06 11.53 56.09
C HIS A 19 -30.24 11.45 55.07
N GLY A 20 -30.52 10.22 54.60
CA GLY A 20 -31.88 9.64 54.64
C GLY A 20 -32.49 9.00 53.36
N HIS A 21 -32.48 7.66 53.30
CA HIS A 21 -33.43 6.67 52.71
C HIS A 21 -34.45 7.01 51.58
N GLY A 22 -34.60 6.07 50.62
CA GLY A 22 -35.93 5.67 50.10
C GLY A 22 -36.06 5.14 48.65
N ALA A 23 -36.36 3.83 48.54
CA ALA A 23 -37.28 3.16 47.59
C ALA A 23 -36.99 3.00 46.06
N ASP A 24 -37.09 1.74 45.62
CA ASP A 24 -37.31 1.21 44.25
C ASP A 24 -38.84 1.02 44.02
N PRO A 25 -39.41 1.10 42.78
CA PRO A 25 -39.60 -0.11 41.95
C PRO A 25 -39.61 0.06 40.40
N ARG A 26 -39.06 -0.96 39.72
CA ARG A 26 -39.56 -1.71 38.51
C ARG A 26 -40.08 -0.98 37.25
N HIS A 27 -39.57 -1.39 36.07
CA HIS A 27 -40.33 -2.01 34.94
C HIS A 27 -39.37 -2.50 33.82
N THR A 28 -39.15 -3.82 33.70
CA THR A 28 -39.66 -4.78 32.68
C THR A 28 -39.07 -4.71 31.26
N VAL A 29 -38.27 -5.72 30.92
CA VAL A 29 -38.15 -6.29 29.56
C VAL A 29 -38.36 -7.81 29.71
N PRO A 30 -39.27 -8.45 28.96
CA PRO A 30 -39.44 -9.90 29.01
C PRO A 30 -38.43 -10.59 28.09
N GLY A 31 -37.79 -11.61 28.65
CA GLY A 31 -37.20 -12.70 27.87
C GLY A 31 -38.23 -13.82 27.68
N ASP A 32 -37.96 -14.66 26.69
CA ASP A 32 -38.04 -16.13 26.77
C ASP A 32 -37.71 -16.67 25.36
N GLY A 33 -36.90 -17.70 25.17
CA GLY A 33 -36.32 -18.61 26.14
C GLY A 33 -36.18 -19.99 25.50
N ARG A 34 -34.97 -20.56 25.67
CA ARG A 34 -34.65 -22.00 25.80
C ARG A 34 -34.83 -22.87 24.55
N GLY A 35 -33.91 -23.78 24.22
CA GLY A 35 -32.76 -24.30 24.93
C GLY A 35 -32.70 -25.82 24.83
N THR A 36 -31.47 -26.36 24.85
CA THR A 36 -31.08 -27.77 25.09
C THR A 36 -31.33 -28.75 23.94
N GLY A 37 -30.49 -29.74 23.63
CA GLY A 37 -29.23 -30.26 24.18
C GLY A 37 -28.70 -31.31 23.18
N ALA A 38 -27.38 -31.38 22.98
CA ALA A 38 -26.53 -32.46 23.51
C ALA A 38 -26.28 -33.62 22.52
N ALA A 39 -25.00 -33.71 22.11
CA ALA A 39 -24.13 -34.89 22.01
C ALA A 39 -24.58 -36.19 21.33
N GLY A 40 -23.65 -36.77 20.53
CA GLY A 40 -23.46 -38.21 20.45
C GLY A 40 -23.34 -38.79 19.04
N ASP A 41 -22.10 -39.08 18.65
CA ASP A 41 -21.60 -40.31 18.00
C ASP A 41 -22.36 -41.01 16.86
N GLY A 42 -21.58 -41.56 15.92
CA GLY A 42 -21.88 -42.89 15.39
C GLY A 42 -21.92 -43.06 13.88
N VAL A 43 -20.76 -43.46 13.38
CA VAL A 43 -20.42 -44.12 12.10
C VAL A 43 -21.43 -45.17 11.57
N HIS A 44 -21.41 -45.36 10.23
CA HIS A 44 -21.65 -46.58 9.42
C HIS A 44 -22.98 -46.75 8.65
N GLY A 45 -22.82 -47.21 7.39
CA GLY A 45 -23.78 -48.06 6.66
C GLY A 45 -24.45 -47.36 5.47
N ALA A 46 -23.93 -47.53 4.24
CA ALA A 46 -24.24 -48.64 3.32
C ALA A 46 -25.51 -48.41 2.49
N ALA A 47 -25.33 -48.49 1.17
CA ALA A 47 -26.37 -48.51 0.14
C ALA A 47 -27.35 -49.67 0.30
N PRO A 48 -28.47 -49.65 -0.45
CA PRO A 48 -28.63 -50.71 -1.45
C PRO A 48 -29.14 -50.21 -2.81
N ALA A 49 -29.05 -51.11 -3.79
CA ALA A 49 -29.27 -50.89 -5.21
C ALA A 49 -30.64 -51.41 -5.73
N ALA A 50 -31.13 -50.71 -6.78
CA ALA A 50 -31.88 -51.17 -7.99
C ALA A 50 -33.33 -51.74 -7.83
N PRO A 51 -34.11 -51.96 -8.93
CA PRO A 51 -34.02 -51.52 -10.36
C PRO A 51 -35.36 -50.96 -10.94
N GLY A 52 -35.38 -50.53 -12.22
CA GLY A 52 -36.64 -50.41 -13.00
C GLY A 52 -36.59 -49.57 -14.29
N ASP A 53 -36.22 -50.24 -15.39
CA ASP A 53 -36.53 -50.08 -16.82
C ASP A 53 -37.19 -48.81 -17.40
N GLY A 54 -36.66 -48.36 -18.55
CA GLY A 54 -37.32 -47.44 -19.47
C GLY A 54 -36.42 -47.03 -20.65
N ALA A 55 -36.44 -47.82 -21.72
CA ALA A 55 -35.65 -47.65 -22.93
C ALA A 55 -36.05 -46.41 -23.77
N HIS A 56 -35.06 -45.68 -24.32
CA HIS A 56 -35.14 -45.05 -25.64
C HIS A 56 -33.75 -44.87 -26.27
N ALA A 57 -33.65 -45.28 -27.53
CA ALA A 57 -32.45 -45.28 -28.37
C ALA A 57 -32.11 -43.89 -28.94
N HIS A 58 -30.83 -43.57 -29.13
CA HIS A 58 -30.18 -43.46 -30.45
C HIS A 58 -28.78 -42.80 -30.42
N ARG A 59 -27.84 -43.51 -31.06
CA ARG A 59 -26.73 -43.06 -31.93
C ARG A 59 -25.50 -42.37 -31.30
N HIS A 60 -24.41 -43.12 -31.38
CA HIS A 60 -23.02 -42.67 -31.29
C HIS A 60 -22.68 -41.65 -32.39
N ALA A 61 -22.06 -40.54 -31.98
CA ALA A 61 -21.21 -39.72 -32.82
C ALA A 61 -19.91 -39.44 -32.06
N SER A 62 -18.81 -39.92 -32.61
CA SER A 62 -17.43 -39.69 -32.17
C SER A 62 -17.07 -38.21 -32.36
N GLY A 63 -17.01 -37.45 -31.27
CA GLY A 63 -16.54 -36.07 -31.26
C GLY A 63 -15.06 -36.00 -30.90
N HIS A 64 -14.24 -35.53 -31.85
CA HIS A 64 -12.83 -35.19 -31.66
C HIS A 64 -12.67 -34.15 -30.54
N GLY A 65 -11.85 -34.46 -29.54
CA GLY A 65 -11.45 -33.50 -28.50
C GLY A 65 -10.46 -32.49 -29.06
N HIS A 66 -10.92 -31.27 -29.34
CA HIS A 66 -10.05 -30.13 -29.57
C HIS A 66 -9.68 -29.49 -28.23
N SER A 67 -8.44 -29.71 -27.79
CA SER A 67 -7.84 -28.96 -26.70
C SER A 67 -7.57 -27.51 -27.17
N HIS A 68 -8.44 -26.58 -26.80
CA HIS A 68 -8.17 -25.15 -26.98
C HIS A 68 -7.19 -24.69 -25.90
N ALA A 69 -5.91 -24.62 -26.26
CA ALA A 69 -4.94 -23.82 -25.52
C ALA A 69 -5.27 -22.35 -25.76
N HIS A 70 -5.80 -21.66 -24.73
CA HIS A 70 -5.92 -20.21 -24.72
C HIS A 70 -4.53 -19.59 -24.58
N GLY A 71 -3.78 -19.53 -25.68
CA GLY A 71 -2.64 -18.63 -25.79
C GLY A 71 -3.16 -17.21 -25.87
N HIS A 72 -2.82 -16.36 -24.91
CA HIS A 72 -3.00 -14.92 -25.03
C HIS A 72 -2.22 -14.45 -26.28
N ALA A 73 -2.94 -14.21 -27.37
CA ALA A 73 -2.35 -13.59 -28.54
C ALA A 73 -1.83 -12.20 -28.12
N PRO A 74 -0.61 -11.80 -28.54
CA PRO A 74 -0.15 -10.45 -28.28
C PRO A 74 -1.10 -9.47 -28.96
N ALA A 75 -1.54 -8.47 -28.19
CA ALA A 75 -2.42 -7.40 -28.67
C ALA A 75 -1.95 -6.88 -30.04
N ALA A 76 -2.89 -6.67 -30.96
CA ALA A 76 -2.60 -6.23 -32.32
C ALA A 76 -1.62 -5.03 -32.30
N PRO A 77 -0.59 -5.05 -33.15
CA PRO A 77 0.50 -4.09 -33.05
C PRO A 77 0.00 -2.68 -33.33
N VAL A 78 0.13 -1.83 -32.31
CA VAL A 78 -0.15 -0.41 -32.39
C VAL A 78 0.65 0.23 -33.54
N SER A 79 -0.02 1.09 -34.30
CA SER A 79 0.48 1.90 -35.40
C SER A 79 1.83 2.52 -35.08
N ARG A 80 2.71 2.51 -36.09
CA ARG A 80 4.08 3.01 -35.96
C ARG A 80 4.14 4.47 -35.52
N HIS A 81 3.14 5.27 -35.91
CA HIS A 81 3.06 6.68 -35.53
C HIS A 81 2.84 6.85 -34.02
N LEU A 82 1.89 6.12 -33.45
CA LEU A 82 1.56 6.22 -32.04
C LEU A 82 2.70 5.72 -31.14
N ARG A 83 3.40 4.65 -31.57
CA ARG A 83 4.63 4.20 -30.90
C ARG A 83 5.72 5.28 -30.89
N LYS A 84 5.86 6.04 -31.98
CA LYS A 84 6.80 7.17 -32.04
C LYS A 84 6.40 8.30 -31.10
N VAL A 85 5.11 8.63 -31.01
CA VAL A 85 4.61 9.68 -30.09
C VAL A 85 4.87 9.28 -28.64
N ILE A 86 4.51 8.04 -28.27
CA ILE A 86 4.76 7.51 -26.92
C ILE A 86 6.27 7.52 -26.60
N ALA A 87 7.10 7.06 -27.53
CA ALA A 87 8.56 7.07 -27.37
C ALA A 87 9.12 8.50 -27.26
N ALA A 88 8.56 9.46 -28.00
CA ALA A 88 9.00 10.86 -27.96
C ALA A 88 8.74 11.54 -26.60
N VAL A 89 7.82 11.03 -25.79
CA VAL A 89 7.60 11.52 -24.41
C VAL A 89 8.41 10.70 -23.40
N LEU A 90 8.38 9.38 -23.53
CA LEU A 90 8.98 8.49 -22.52
C LEU A 90 10.50 8.40 -22.60
N ILE A 91 11.10 8.51 -23.78
CA ILE A 91 12.57 8.48 -23.91
C ILE A 91 13.18 9.70 -23.23
N PRO A 92 12.77 10.95 -23.51
CA PRO A 92 13.29 12.11 -22.78
C PRO A 92 13.07 12.01 -21.27
N PHE A 93 11.92 11.48 -20.85
CA PHE A 93 11.64 11.27 -19.44
C PHE A 93 12.58 10.24 -18.80
N ALA A 94 12.75 9.07 -19.42
CA ALA A 94 13.67 8.05 -18.94
C ALA A 94 15.11 8.56 -18.92
N VAL A 95 15.51 9.35 -19.92
CA VAL A 95 16.82 10.03 -19.94
C VAL A 95 16.94 11.03 -18.79
N ALA A 96 15.90 11.80 -18.48
CA ALA A 96 15.89 12.72 -17.35
C ALA A 96 16.00 11.98 -16.00
N VAL A 97 15.32 10.83 -15.86
CA VAL A 97 15.45 9.98 -14.67
C VAL A 97 16.86 9.40 -14.56
N LEU A 98 17.44 8.90 -15.65
CA LEU A 98 18.81 8.39 -15.65
C LEU A 98 19.82 9.50 -15.34
N ALA A 99 19.66 10.69 -15.92
CA ALA A 99 20.48 11.85 -15.60
C ALA A 99 20.33 12.25 -14.12
N GLY A 100 19.11 12.25 -13.59
CA GLY A 100 18.83 12.48 -12.18
C GLY A 100 19.51 11.45 -11.29
N LEU A 101 19.44 10.16 -11.64
CA LEU A 101 20.11 9.08 -10.91
C LEU A 101 21.63 9.27 -10.91
N VAL A 102 22.22 9.71 -12.02
CA VAL A 102 23.67 9.95 -12.12
C VAL A 102 24.09 11.19 -11.35
N VAL A 103 23.35 12.29 -11.48
CA VAL A 103 23.65 13.58 -10.83
C VAL A 103 23.44 13.50 -9.32
N LEU A 104 22.41 12.80 -8.87
CA LEU A 104 22.08 12.60 -7.45
C LEU A 104 22.66 11.29 -6.91
N TRP A 105 23.53 10.60 -7.67
CA TRP A 105 24.05 9.31 -7.24
C TRP A 105 24.86 9.49 -5.95
N PRO A 106 24.52 8.78 -4.86
CA PRO A 106 25.25 8.95 -3.63
C PRO A 106 26.66 8.40 -3.78
N GLY A 107 27.67 9.23 -3.46
CA GLY A 107 29.09 8.82 -3.43
C GLY A 107 29.47 7.80 -2.35
N GLY A 108 28.48 7.09 -1.77
CA GLY A 108 28.60 6.25 -0.58
C GLY A 108 28.26 6.99 0.71
N ALA A 109 27.54 6.35 1.64
CA ALA A 109 27.26 6.96 2.94
C ALA A 109 28.59 7.35 3.63
N PRO A 110 28.70 8.56 4.23
CA PRO A 110 29.90 8.94 4.98
C PRO A 110 30.24 7.85 5.98
N GLY A 111 31.52 7.42 6.01
CA GLY A 111 31.98 6.41 6.96
C GLY A 111 31.77 6.90 8.38
N HIS A 112 30.78 6.35 9.07
CA HIS A 112 30.47 6.67 10.46
C HIS A 112 31.15 5.66 11.39
N LYS A 113 31.87 6.16 12.40
CA LYS A 113 32.40 5.30 13.46
C LYS A 113 31.30 5.12 14.50
N PRO A 114 30.89 3.89 14.82
CA PRO A 114 29.85 3.65 15.82
C PRO A 114 30.13 4.46 17.08
N SER A 115 29.22 5.38 17.41
CA SER A 115 29.23 6.20 18.62
C SER A 115 29.16 5.33 19.87
N GLY A 116 28.67 4.09 19.74
CA GLY A 116 28.56 3.13 20.82
C GLY A 116 27.40 3.44 21.76
N VAL A 117 26.44 4.27 21.35
CA VAL A 117 25.25 4.63 22.12
C VAL A 117 23.98 4.44 21.28
N GLY A 118 22.89 4.05 21.95
CA GLY A 118 21.58 3.87 21.30
C GLY A 118 21.59 2.86 20.15
N PHE A 119 20.96 3.22 19.03
CA PHE A 119 20.86 2.39 17.81
C PHE A 119 22.18 2.19 17.07
N ASP A 120 23.21 2.90 17.47
CA ASP A 120 24.52 2.91 16.82
C ASP A 120 25.57 2.15 17.66
N GLN A 121 25.08 1.22 18.49
CA GLN A 121 25.90 0.21 19.15
C GLN A 121 26.20 -0.95 18.19
N PRO A 122 27.45 -1.42 18.12
CA PRO A 122 27.75 -2.64 17.38
C PRO A 122 26.97 -3.80 18.00
N THR A 123 26.39 -4.64 17.14
CA THR A 123 25.59 -5.79 17.56
C THR A 123 26.27 -7.09 17.16
N GLU A 124 26.12 -8.09 18.02
CA GLU A 124 26.61 -9.45 17.82
C GLU A 124 25.46 -10.45 17.99
N LYS A 125 25.62 -11.66 17.44
CA LYS A 125 24.68 -12.75 17.66
C LYS A 125 25.07 -13.52 18.91
N ALA A 126 24.07 -13.90 19.69
CA ALA A 126 24.24 -14.71 20.89
C ALA A 126 23.12 -15.75 21.01
N LYS A 127 23.27 -16.67 21.97
CA LYS A 127 22.30 -17.74 22.25
C LYS A 127 22.03 -17.83 23.74
N VAL A 128 20.75 -17.94 24.09
CA VAL A 128 20.32 -18.21 25.45
C VAL A 128 20.67 -19.67 25.79
N VAL A 129 21.59 -19.87 26.72
CA VAL A 129 22.06 -21.19 27.14
C VAL A 129 21.14 -21.77 28.20
N LYS A 130 20.70 -20.94 29.14
CA LYS A 130 19.91 -21.35 30.29
C LYS A 130 18.99 -20.22 30.72
N VAL A 131 17.79 -20.57 31.19
CA VAL A 131 16.87 -19.65 31.85
C VAL A 131 16.46 -20.30 33.16
N GLU A 132 16.60 -19.56 34.26
CA GLU A 132 16.21 -20.01 35.60
C GLU A 132 15.29 -19.00 36.25
N GLU A 133 14.27 -19.48 36.96
CA GLU A 133 13.44 -18.63 37.80
C GLU A 133 14.18 -18.35 39.11
N VAL A 134 14.29 -17.07 39.47
CA VAL A 134 14.99 -16.56 40.66
C VAL A 134 14.10 -15.57 41.39
N ASN A 135 14.30 -15.36 42.68
CA ASN A 135 13.61 -14.28 43.38
C ASN A 135 14.19 -12.94 42.91
N CYS A 136 13.34 -11.99 42.52
CA CYS A 136 13.79 -10.68 42.05
C CYS A 136 14.63 -9.93 43.09
N ALA A 137 14.41 -10.18 44.39
CA ALA A 137 15.21 -9.60 45.46
C ALA A 137 16.67 -10.09 45.44
N ASP A 138 16.89 -11.36 45.10
CA ASP A 138 18.21 -12.00 45.11
C ASP A 138 19.11 -11.51 43.98
N VAL A 139 18.51 -10.99 42.90
CA VAL A 139 19.21 -10.46 41.72
C VAL A 139 19.18 -8.95 41.64
N HIS A 140 18.83 -8.28 42.75
CA HIS A 140 18.74 -6.81 42.83
C HIS A 140 17.88 -6.18 41.72
N ALA A 141 16.89 -6.92 41.21
CA ALA A 141 16.01 -6.48 40.14
C ALA A 141 14.77 -5.72 40.64
N GLN A 142 14.68 -5.49 41.97
CA GLN A 142 13.69 -4.57 42.51
C GLN A 142 13.94 -3.19 41.91
N GLN A 143 12.94 -2.68 41.20
CA GLN A 143 12.92 -1.34 40.63
C GLN A 143 13.52 -0.36 41.64
N GLN A 144 14.66 0.25 41.30
CA GLN A 144 14.98 1.57 41.83
C GLN A 144 13.80 2.44 41.39
N GLN A 145 12.84 2.63 42.29
CA GLN A 145 11.80 3.63 42.12
C GLN A 145 12.53 4.92 41.78
N GLN A 146 12.39 5.34 40.53
CA GLN A 146 12.81 6.68 40.13
C GLN A 146 12.21 7.66 41.15
N PRO A 147 12.95 8.67 41.61
CA PRO A 147 12.44 9.64 42.56
C PRO A 147 11.42 10.56 41.87
N SER A 148 10.28 10.01 41.45
CA SER A 148 9.12 10.76 41.00
C SER A 148 8.31 11.13 42.22
N GLN A 149 8.43 12.41 42.59
CA GLN A 149 7.50 13.24 43.35
C GLN A 149 6.75 12.60 44.52
N GLN A 150 7.07 13.12 45.71
CA GLN A 150 6.40 12.98 47.00
C GLN A 150 4.88 12.70 46.93
N GLN A 151 4.50 11.42 46.77
CA GLN A 151 3.21 10.91 47.21
C GLN A 151 3.37 10.40 48.66
N PRO A 152 2.42 10.63 49.58
CA PRO A 152 2.49 10.06 50.91
C PRO A 152 2.51 8.53 50.80
N SER A 153 3.56 7.92 51.32
CA SER A 153 3.76 6.48 51.35
C SER A 153 2.55 5.79 51.98
N SER A 154 1.75 5.12 51.17
CA SER A 154 0.80 4.12 51.69
C SER A 154 1.60 2.99 52.36
N PRO A 155 1.09 2.38 53.45
CA PRO A 155 1.81 1.31 54.13
C PRO A 155 2.12 0.20 53.13
N ALA A 156 3.38 -0.23 53.08
CA ALA A 156 3.82 -1.35 52.27
C ALA A 156 3.02 -2.60 52.68
N GLY A 157 2.01 -2.94 51.88
CA GLY A 157 1.42 -4.26 51.93
C GLY A 157 2.50 -5.31 51.65
N PRO A 158 2.35 -6.55 52.13
CA PRO A 158 3.35 -7.59 51.91
C PRO A 158 3.65 -7.71 50.42
N GLN A 159 4.89 -7.37 50.04
CA GLN A 159 5.39 -7.52 48.69
C GLN A 159 5.33 -9.01 48.38
N ARG A 160 4.39 -9.42 47.50
CA ARG A 160 4.35 -10.80 47.02
C ARG A 160 5.72 -11.14 46.42
N PRO A 161 6.28 -12.32 46.70
CA PRO A 161 7.54 -12.73 46.09
C PRO A 161 7.37 -12.63 44.57
N GLN A 162 8.14 -11.74 43.96
CA GLN A 162 8.17 -11.57 42.52
C GLN A 162 9.27 -12.45 41.97
N HIS A 163 8.93 -13.26 40.98
CA HIS A 163 9.83 -14.20 40.34
C HIS A 163 10.39 -13.58 39.06
N CYS A 164 11.70 -13.42 39.01
CA CYS A 164 12.43 -12.94 37.85
C CYS A 164 13.00 -14.13 37.06
N GLU A 165 13.26 -13.95 35.78
CA GLU A 165 14.01 -14.93 35.00
C GLU A 165 15.46 -14.48 34.86
N ARG A 166 16.41 -15.34 35.22
CA ARG A 166 17.84 -15.15 34.96
C ARG A 166 18.21 -15.95 33.71
N ALA A 167 18.48 -15.23 32.62
CA ALA A 167 18.95 -15.82 31.37
C ALA A 167 20.48 -15.74 31.26
N VAL A 168 21.13 -16.90 31.12
CA VAL A 168 22.55 -17.00 30.79
C VAL A 168 22.69 -17.00 29.27
N ILE A 169 23.37 -16.01 28.72
CA ILE A 169 23.50 -15.79 27.28
C ILE A 169 24.96 -15.93 26.90
N GLU A 170 25.22 -16.67 25.81
CA GLU A 170 26.56 -16.88 25.25
C GLU A 170 26.68 -16.19 23.90
N VAL A 171 27.70 -15.34 23.75
CA VAL A 171 28.02 -14.66 22.50
C VAL A 171 28.55 -15.67 21.49
N THR A 172 28.00 -15.68 20.28
CA THR A 172 28.30 -16.66 19.22
C THR A 172 29.07 -16.10 18.03
N THR A 173 29.19 -14.78 17.94
CA THR A 173 29.93 -14.08 16.88
C THR A 173 30.85 -13.00 17.46
N GLY A 174 31.79 -12.53 16.65
CA GLY A 174 32.70 -11.46 17.05
C GLY A 174 33.87 -11.93 17.92
N LYS A 175 34.61 -10.96 18.45
CA LYS A 175 35.88 -11.20 19.17
C LYS A 175 35.70 -11.93 20.51
N ASP A 176 34.52 -11.83 21.11
CA ASP A 176 34.21 -12.42 22.41
C ASP A 176 33.37 -13.70 22.30
N THR A 177 33.51 -14.45 21.19
CA THR A 177 32.78 -15.72 21.00
C THR A 177 33.05 -16.68 22.18
N GLY A 178 31.98 -17.26 22.74
CA GLY A 178 32.00 -18.12 23.92
C GLY A 178 31.88 -17.37 25.26
N ARG A 179 31.96 -16.03 25.26
CA ARG A 179 31.73 -15.23 26.47
C ARG A 179 30.28 -15.36 26.91
N ARG A 180 30.09 -15.54 28.22
CA ARG A 180 28.77 -15.59 28.85
C ARG A 180 28.52 -14.36 29.70
N PHE A 181 27.27 -13.91 29.72
CA PHE A 181 26.78 -12.88 30.62
C PHE A 181 25.34 -13.21 31.03
N GLU A 182 24.88 -12.59 32.10
CA GLU A 182 23.54 -12.79 32.64
C GLU A 182 22.65 -11.61 32.25
N SER A 183 21.40 -11.90 31.90
CA SER A 183 20.36 -10.91 31.71
C SER A 183 19.20 -11.27 32.63
N ILE A 184 18.77 -10.30 33.44
CA ILE A 184 17.62 -10.45 34.32
C ILE A 184 16.38 -9.90 33.62
N VAL A 185 15.32 -10.70 33.59
CA VAL A 185 14.01 -10.35 33.05
C VAL A 185 13.04 -10.22 34.21
N THR A 186 12.41 -9.05 34.32
CA THR A 186 11.39 -8.79 35.34
C THR A 186 10.01 -9.28 34.90
N PRO A 187 9.07 -9.52 35.82
CA PRO A 187 7.72 -9.99 35.48
C PRO A 187 6.92 -9.09 34.54
N ASP A 188 7.18 -7.78 34.57
CA ASP A 188 6.55 -6.76 33.74
C ASP A 188 7.22 -6.58 32.37
N ALA A 189 8.32 -7.30 32.13
CA ALA A 189 9.00 -7.25 30.84
C ALA A 189 8.10 -7.82 29.73
N THR A 190 8.08 -7.15 28.58
CA THR A 190 7.33 -7.62 27.40
C THR A 190 8.03 -8.75 26.66
N ARG A 191 9.29 -9.05 27.02
CA ARG A 191 10.14 -10.05 26.36
C ARG A 191 10.68 -11.05 27.38
N HIS A 192 10.34 -12.32 27.13
CA HIS A 192 10.84 -13.47 27.86
C HIS A 192 11.70 -14.35 26.95
N TYR A 193 12.60 -15.12 27.56
CA TYR A 193 13.56 -15.95 26.83
C TYR A 193 13.32 -17.44 27.04
N LYS A 194 13.68 -18.25 26.04
CA LYS A 194 13.72 -19.71 26.15
C LYS A 194 15.14 -20.22 25.94
N ALA A 195 15.49 -21.29 26.65
CA ALA A 195 16.75 -21.97 26.41
C ALA A 195 16.85 -22.41 24.94
N GLY A 196 18.02 -22.17 24.34
CA GLY A 196 18.29 -22.41 22.92
C GLY A 196 17.93 -21.27 21.96
N GLN A 197 17.24 -20.22 22.43
CA GLN A 197 16.81 -19.09 21.60
C GLN A 197 18.00 -18.24 21.13
N GLY A 198 18.00 -17.86 19.86
CA GLY A 198 18.94 -16.88 19.31
C GLY A 198 18.54 -15.46 19.71
N VAL A 199 19.51 -14.66 20.13
CA VAL A 199 19.33 -13.26 20.53
C VAL A 199 20.38 -12.37 19.87
N VAL A 200 20.05 -11.08 19.75
CA VAL A 200 20.96 -10.03 19.30
C VAL A 200 21.38 -9.22 20.52
N VAL A 201 22.69 -9.04 20.66
CA VAL A 201 23.28 -8.35 21.80
C VAL A 201 24.03 -7.11 21.33
N ALA A 202 23.85 -5.99 22.02
CA ALA A 202 24.68 -4.82 21.81
C ALA A 202 25.98 -4.95 22.60
N TYR A 203 27.06 -4.43 22.02
CA TYR A 203 28.38 -4.41 22.63
C TYR A 203 28.82 -2.97 22.97
N ALA A 204 29.11 -2.73 24.24
CA ALA A 204 29.60 -1.46 24.77
C ALA A 204 31.07 -1.60 25.23
N PRO A 205 32.07 -1.33 24.37
CA PRO A 205 33.48 -1.63 24.67
C PRO A 205 34.04 -0.85 25.87
N LYS A 206 33.48 0.32 26.18
CA LYS A 206 33.91 1.17 27.31
C LYS A 206 33.23 0.82 28.64
N ALA A 207 32.26 -0.09 28.63
CA ALA A 207 31.56 -0.49 29.86
C ALA A 207 32.42 -1.45 30.71
N PRO A 208 32.19 -1.52 32.03
CA PRO A 208 32.74 -2.56 32.89
C PRO A 208 32.44 -3.95 32.32
N LYS A 209 33.34 -4.92 32.52
CA LYS A 209 33.29 -6.25 31.88
C LYS A 209 31.91 -6.93 32.01
N ASP A 210 31.25 -6.79 33.15
CA ASP A 210 29.95 -7.45 33.38
C ASP A 210 28.77 -6.75 32.68
N LEU A 211 28.96 -5.52 32.18
CA LEU A 211 27.96 -4.68 31.51
C LEU A 211 28.27 -4.40 30.03
N GLN A 212 29.30 -5.05 29.48
CA GLN A 212 29.69 -4.84 28.07
C GLN A 212 28.70 -5.41 27.07
N TYR A 213 27.84 -6.36 27.49
CA TYR A 213 26.82 -6.94 26.64
C TYR A 213 25.44 -6.75 27.28
N SER A 214 24.48 -6.41 26.44
CA SER A 214 23.07 -6.38 26.79
C SER A 214 22.23 -6.94 25.64
N VAL A 215 21.15 -7.64 25.95
CA VAL A 215 20.24 -8.13 24.90
C VAL A 215 19.42 -6.96 24.38
N THR A 216 19.48 -6.73 23.07
CA THR A 216 18.71 -5.67 22.41
C THR A 216 17.54 -6.23 21.62
N ASP A 217 17.67 -7.43 21.05
CA ASP A 217 16.61 -8.06 20.27
C ASP A 217 16.71 -9.60 20.20
N VAL A 218 15.81 -10.26 19.48
CA VAL A 218 15.81 -11.72 19.23
C VAL A 218 16.11 -12.03 17.77
N ASP A 219 16.79 -13.15 17.51
CA ASP A 219 17.10 -13.57 16.13
C ASP A 219 15.83 -14.12 15.45
N ARG A 220 15.28 -13.35 14.51
CA ARG A 220 14.10 -13.71 13.70
C ARG A 220 14.47 -14.17 12.28
N THR A 221 15.74 -14.45 12.00
CA THR A 221 16.22 -14.76 10.64
C THR A 221 15.44 -15.92 10.02
N VAL A 222 15.28 -17.04 10.74
CA VAL A 222 14.58 -18.23 10.22
C VAL A 222 13.09 -17.97 9.94
N PRO A 223 12.25 -17.51 10.89
CA PRO A 223 10.83 -17.30 10.62
C PRO A 223 10.59 -16.26 9.51
N MET A 224 11.44 -15.23 9.40
CA MET A 224 11.33 -14.24 8.31
C MET A 224 11.63 -14.84 6.94
N TRP A 225 12.69 -15.66 6.83
CA TRP A 225 13.00 -16.35 5.56
C TRP A 225 11.94 -17.39 5.17
N VAL A 226 11.36 -18.10 6.15
CA VAL A 226 10.25 -19.03 5.89
C VAL A 226 9.04 -18.29 5.35
N LEU A 227 8.66 -17.17 5.96
CA LEU A 227 7.54 -16.35 5.49
C LEU A 227 7.81 -15.77 4.10
N ALA A 228 9.02 -15.26 3.86
CA ALA A 228 9.43 -14.76 2.56
C ALA A 228 9.37 -15.85 1.47
N ALA A 229 9.79 -17.08 1.79
CA ALA A 229 9.72 -18.21 0.87
C ALA A 229 8.28 -18.62 0.57
N ILE A 230 7.39 -18.65 1.58
CA ILE A 230 5.96 -18.92 1.38
C ILE A 230 5.33 -17.85 0.48
N PHE A 231 5.63 -16.58 0.74
CA PHE A 231 5.15 -15.46 -0.09
C PHE A 231 5.63 -15.59 -1.53
N ALA A 232 6.93 -15.80 -1.74
CA ALA A 232 7.52 -15.97 -3.07
C ALA A 232 6.91 -17.17 -3.81
N ALA A 233 6.72 -18.30 -3.12
CA ALA A 233 6.08 -19.48 -3.69
C ALA A 233 4.64 -19.19 -4.13
N ALA A 234 3.84 -18.53 -3.28
CA ALA A 234 2.46 -18.16 -3.62
C ALA A 234 2.41 -17.24 -4.86
N VAL A 235 3.27 -16.23 -4.92
CA VAL A 235 3.36 -15.30 -6.06
C VAL A 235 3.77 -16.01 -7.34
N VAL A 236 4.75 -16.93 -7.30
CA VAL A 236 5.21 -17.68 -8.47
C VAL A 236 4.19 -18.72 -8.91
N VAL A 237 3.50 -19.40 -7.99
CA VAL A 237 2.47 -20.39 -8.32
C VAL A 237 1.29 -19.72 -9.04
N VAL A 238 0.83 -18.56 -8.53
CA VAL A 238 -0.31 -17.84 -9.12
C VAL A 238 0.11 -17.03 -10.36
N GLY A 239 1.21 -16.29 -10.28
CA GLY A 239 1.68 -15.37 -11.32
C GLY A 239 2.61 -15.99 -12.37
N ARG A 240 3.09 -17.22 -12.17
CA ARG A 240 4.04 -17.92 -13.05
C ARG A 240 5.29 -17.07 -13.31
N LEU A 241 5.73 -16.96 -14.57
CA LEU A 241 6.88 -16.13 -14.96
C LEU A 241 6.66 -14.64 -14.62
N ARG A 242 5.42 -14.14 -14.71
CA ARG A 242 5.11 -12.77 -14.29
C ARG A 242 5.26 -12.60 -12.78
N GLY A 243 4.94 -13.63 -12.01
CA GLY A 243 5.21 -13.69 -10.57
C GLY A 243 6.70 -13.58 -10.25
N VAL A 244 7.55 -14.31 -10.99
CA VAL A 244 9.03 -14.19 -10.86
C VAL A 244 9.49 -12.76 -11.17
N LEU A 245 9.03 -12.18 -12.27
CA LEU A 245 9.38 -10.81 -12.66
C LEU A 245 8.93 -9.77 -11.63
N ALA A 246 7.76 -9.97 -11.00
CA ALA A 246 7.28 -9.12 -9.91
C ALA A 246 8.18 -9.21 -8.66
N LEU A 247 8.68 -10.40 -8.31
CA LEU A 247 9.64 -10.55 -7.21
C LEU A 247 10.99 -9.88 -7.53
N VAL A 248 11.48 -10.01 -8.77
CA VAL A 248 12.70 -9.29 -9.20
C VAL A 248 12.46 -7.77 -9.16
N ALA A 249 11.27 -7.31 -9.56
CA ALA A 249 10.91 -5.89 -9.51
C ALA A 249 10.93 -5.39 -8.07
N LEU A 250 10.35 -6.15 -7.14
CA LEU A 250 10.38 -5.82 -5.71
C LEU A 250 11.82 -5.71 -5.17
N VAL A 251 12.71 -6.64 -5.55
CA VAL A 251 14.13 -6.59 -5.14
C VAL A 251 14.82 -5.36 -5.72
N VAL A 252 14.59 -5.03 -7.00
CA VAL A 252 15.17 -3.83 -7.61
C VAL A 252 14.61 -2.55 -6.97
N SER A 253 13.31 -2.51 -6.66
CA SER A 253 12.69 -1.38 -5.95
C SER A 253 13.35 -1.17 -4.59
N PHE A 254 13.55 -2.26 -3.84
CA PHE A 254 14.25 -2.21 -2.56
C PHE A 254 15.72 -1.78 -2.71
N ALA A 255 16.40 -2.22 -3.77
CA ALA A 255 17.75 -1.77 -4.08
C ALA A 255 17.81 -0.27 -4.41
N VAL A 256 16.86 0.28 -5.17
CA VAL A 256 16.80 1.73 -5.43
C VAL A 256 16.52 2.50 -4.13
N LEU A 257 15.65 1.99 -3.25
CA LEU A 257 15.40 2.60 -1.95
C LEU A 257 16.66 2.63 -1.07
N THR A 258 17.37 1.51 -0.98
CA THR A 258 18.49 1.33 -0.03
C THR A 258 19.83 1.82 -0.55
N LEU A 259 20.07 1.76 -1.87
CA LEU A 259 21.35 2.13 -2.47
C LEU A 259 21.35 3.53 -3.10
N PHE A 260 20.17 4.07 -3.44
CA PHE A 260 20.04 5.40 -4.04
C PHE A 260 19.28 6.38 -3.13
N ILE A 261 18.00 6.12 -2.83
CA ILE A 261 17.14 7.09 -2.14
C ILE A 261 17.67 7.42 -0.74
N LEU A 262 17.84 6.39 0.11
CA LEU A 262 18.27 6.60 1.49
C LEU A 262 19.67 7.22 1.58
N PRO A 263 20.71 6.71 0.88
CA PRO A 263 22.03 7.31 0.96
C PRO A 263 22.11 8.72 0.37
N ALA A 264 21.34 9.04 -0.69
CA ALA A 264 21.31 10.39 -1.25
C ALA A 264 20.71 11.40 -0.26
N ILE A 265 19.64 11.02 0.46
CA ILE A 265 19.05 11.84 1.53
C ILE A 265 20.05 12.03 2.68
N LEU A 266 20.76 10.96 3.08
CA LEU A 266 21.77 11.04 4.15
C LEU A 266 22.96 11.94 3.79
N GLN A 267 23.25 12.15 2.51
CA GLN A 267 24.27 13.09 2.03
C GLN A 267 23.77 14.55 1.93
N GLY A 268 22.53 14.82 2.36
CA GLY A 268 21.93 16.16 2.30
C GLY A 268 21.36 16.55 0.94
N SER A 269 21.17 15.60 0.01
CA SER A 269 20.46 15.88 -1.24
C SER A 269 19.01 16.25 -0.95
N ASN A 270 18.44 17.12 -1.78
CA ASN A 270 17.04 17.51 -1.66
C ASN A 270 16.11 16.27 -1.70
N PRO A 271 15.40 15.93 -0.62
CA PRO A 271 14.65 14.67 -0.56
C PRO A 271 13.50 14.58 -1.56
N LEU A 272 12.90 15.71 -1.95
CA LEU A 272 11.84 15.75 -2.97
C LEU A 272 12.40 15.31 -4.33
N LEU A 273 13.51 15.89 -4.77
CA LEU A 273 14.14 15.52 -6.05
C LEU A 273 14.55 14.04 -6.05
N VAL A 274 15.16 13.57 -4.95
CA VAL A 274 15.55 12.17 -4.79
C VAL A 274 14.34 11.24 -4.85
N ALA A 275 13.23 11.59 -4.20
CA ALA A 275 12.00 10.79 -4.23
C ALA A 275 11.33 10.76 -5.60
N VAL A 276 11.29 11.89 -6.32
CA VAL A 276 10.73 11.95 -7.68
C VAL A 276 11.57 11.12 -8.64
N VAL A 277 12.90 11.28 -8.62
CA VAL A 277 13.83 10.52 -9.47
C VAL A 277 13.81 9.03 -9.12
N GLY A 278 13.97 8.71 -7.84
CA GLY A 278 14.00 7.33 -7.35
C GLY A 278 12.66 6.61 -7.53
N GLY A 279 11.55 7.26 -7.20
CA GLY A 279 10.20 6.73 -7.44
C GLY A 279 9.92 6.52 -8.92
N SER A 280 10.33 7.44 -9.79
CA SER A 280 10.21 7.28 -11.24
C SER A 280 11.07 6.13 -11.77
N ALA A 281 12.28 5.94 -11.24
CA ALA A 281 13.15 4.82 -11.59
C ALA A 281 12.53 3.49 -11.17
N ILE A 282 12.05 3.38 -9.93
CA ILE A 282 11.31 2.22 -9.41
C ILE A 282 10.15 1.87 -10.32
N MET A 283 9.32 2.87 -10.63
CA MET A 283 8.15 2.73 -11.49
C MET A 283 8.52 2.23 -12.89
N LEU A 284 9.48 2.88 -13.57
CA LEU A 284 9.89 2.50 -14.93
C LEU A 284 10.39 1.06 -14.97
N VAL A 285 11.24 0.66 -14.01
CA VAL A 285 11.76 -0.71 -13.95
C VAL A 285 10.65 -1.70 -13.65
N ALA A 286 9.84 -1.46 -12.62
CA ALA A 286 8.78 -2.36 -12.20
C ALA A 286 7.75 -2.58 -13.32
N LEU A 287 7.22 -1.50 -13.90
CA LEU A 287 6.19 -1.58 -14.93
C LEU A 287 6.66 -2.32 -16.19
N TYR A 288 7.83 -1.95 -16.72
CA TYR A 288 8.32 -2.57 -17.94
C TYR A 288 8.81 -4.00 -17.74
N MET A 289 9.30 -4.34 -16.54
CA MET A 289 9.68 -5.71 -16.24
C MET A 289 8.46 -6.62 -16.04
N CYS A 290 7.41 -6.15 -15.37
CA CYS A 290 6.21 -6.95 -15.11
C CYS A 290 5.27 -7.06 -16.32
N HIS A 291 5.12 -5.98 -17.10
CA HIS A 291 4.12 -5.89 -18.17
C HIS A 291 4.71 -5.83 -19.58
N GLY A 292 6.05 -5.71 -19.71
CA GLY A 292 6.74 -5.63 -20.98
C GLY A 292 6.63 -4.26 -21.67
N LEU A 293 7.46 -4.05 -22.70
CA LEU A 293 7.50 -2.83 -23.50
C LEU A 293 6.35 -2.79 -24.51
N THR A 294 5.17 -2.38 -24.05
CA THR A 294 3.98 -2.25 -24.89
C THR A 294 3.38 -0.85 -24.80
N ALA A 295 2.62 -0.42 -25.82
CA ALA A 295 1.91 0.85 -25.77
C ALA A 295 0.91 0.92 -24.60
N ARG A 296 0.35 -0.23 -24.22
CA ARG A 296 -0.48 -0.39 -23.01
C ARG A 296 0.35 0.01 -21.78
N THR A 297 1.45 -0.69 -21.52
CA THR A 297 2.33 -0.38 -20.37
C THR A 297 2.81 1.07 -20.38
N SER A 298 3.18 1.60 -21.55
CA SER A 298 3.64 2.98 -21.68
C SER A 298 2.57 4.02 -21.35
N VAL A 299 1.29 3.77 -21.64
CA VAL A 299 0.21 4.64 -21.20
C VAL A 299 0.01 4.59 -19.70
N ALA A 300 0.11 3.39 -19.09
CA ALA A 300 0.07 3.26 -17.64
C ALA A 300 1.19 4.10 -16.99
N VAL A 301 2.43 3.96 -17.47
CA VAL A 301 3.58 4.77 -17.02
C VAL A 301 3.28 6.27 -17.08
N LEU A 302 2.74 6.77 -18.20
CA LEU A 302 2.40 8.20 -18.32
C LEU A 302 1.33 8.63 -17.31
N GLY A 303 0.32 7.79 -17.10
CA GLY A 303 -0.70 8.00 -16.07
C GLY A 303 -0.09 8.10 -14.67
N THR A 304 0.78 7.15 -14.32
CA THR A 304 1.48 7.12 -13.03
C THR A 304 2.34 8.36 -12.82
N LEU A 305 3.08 8.80 -13.85
CA LEU A 305 3.94 9.99 -13.78
C LEU A 305 3.18 11.26 -13.48
N VAL A 306 2.08 11.51 -14.19
CA VAL A 306 1.28 12.70 -13.94
C VAL A 306 0.60 12.63 -12.57
N SER A 307 0.17 11.44 -12.13
CA SER A 307 -0.35 11.25 -10.77
C SER A 307 0.70 11.50 -9.68
N LEU A 308 1.93 11.02 -9.87
CA LEU A 308 3.05 11.28 -8.96
C LEU A 308 3.38 12.77 -8.90
N LEU A 309 3.39 13.47 -10.03
CA LEU A 309 3.59 14.92 -10.07
C LEU A 309 2.48 15.67 -9.32
N LEU A 310 1.23 15.25 -9.49
CA LEU A 310 0.10 15.80 -8.75
C LEU A 310 0.25 15.57 -7.24
N ILE A 311 0.65 14.37 -6.82
CA ILE A 311 0.89 14.03 -5.42
C ILE A 311 2.05 14.84 -4.86
N GLY A 312 3.14 14.99 -5.60
CA GLY A 312 4.28 15.80 -5.19
C GLY A 312 3.89 17.26 -4.98
N LEU A 313 3.10 17.83 -5.92
CA LEU A 313 2.63 19.21 -5.84
C LEU A 313 1.63 19.45 -4.70
N LEU A 314 0.66 18.55 -4.54
CA LEU A 314 -0.31 18.63 -3.45
C LEU A 314 0.39 18.39 -2.10
N GLY A 315 1.30 17.42 -2.04
CA GLY A 315 2.09 17.13 -0.86
C GLY A 315 2.92 18.33 -0.43
N SER A 316 3.68 18.95 -1.34
CA SER A 316 4.46 20.14 -1.01
C SER A 316 3.57 21.29 -0.53
N LEU A 317 2.44 21.53 -1.21
CA LEU A 317 1.52 22.59 -0.85
C LEU A 317 0.91 22.38 0.54
N PHE A 318 0.40 21.19 0.83
CA PHE A 318 -0.27 20.92 2.10
C PHE A 318 0.70 20.74 3.27
N ILE A 319 1.92 20.24 3.05
CA ILE A 319 2.97 20.22 4.08
C ILE A 319 3.32 21.66 4.50
N GLU A 320 3.53 22.56 3.54
CA GLU A 320 3.84 23.95 3.82
C GLU A 320 2.66 24.67 4.47
N TRP A 321 1.46 24.48 3.93
CA TRP A 321 0.26 25.17 4.41
C TRP A 321 -0.20 24.71 5.80
N ALA A 322 -0.03 23.42 6.12
CA ALA A 322 -0.31 22.88 7.44
C ALA A 322 0.87 23.02 8.42
N LEU A 323 1.96 23.68 8.00
CA LEU A 323 3.17 23.92 8.80
C LEU A 323 3.81 22.64 9.34
N LEU A 324 3.68 21.52 8.63
CA LEU A 324 4.23 20.24 9.06
C LEU A 324 5.75 20.30 9.02
N THR A 325 6.39 19.94 10.12
CA THR A 325 7.85 19.81 10.23
C THR A 325 8.30 18.41 9.84
N GLY A 326 7.44 17.41 10.03
CA GLY A 326 7.74 15.99 9.82
C GLY A 326 8.56 15.38 10.96
N ASN A 327 8.79 16.12 12.05
CA ASN A 327 9.51 15.64 13.22
C ASN A 327 8.53 15.11 14.28
N THR A 328 7.90 13.97 13.97
CA THR A 328 6.74 13.45 14.69
C THR A 328 7.00 12.18 15.50
N ASP A 329 8.20 11.58 15.38
CA ASP A 329 8.59 10.36 16.11
C ASP A 329 10.02 10.49 16.67
N ASP A 330 10.35 9.69 17.68
CA ASP A 330 11.68 9.65 18.30
C ASP A 330 12.77 9.34 17.26
N LYS A 331 12.40 8.58 16.21
CA LYS A 331 13.28 8.24 15.09
C LYS A 331 13.65 9.48 14.26
N THR A 332 12.69 10.32 13.90
CA THR A 332 12.95 11.54 13.12
C THR A 332 13.72 12.55 13.96
N GLY A 333 13.45 12.62 15.26
CA GLY A 333 14.22 13.44 16.20
C GLY A 333 15.67 12.99 16.31
N LEU A 334 15.91 11.68 16.36
CA LEU A 334 17.26 11.12 16.37
C LEU A 334 17.99 11.37 15.05
N VAL A 335 17.31 11.23 13.91
CA VAL A 335 17.88 11.56 12.60
C VAL A 335 18.29 13.03 12.55
N HIS A 336 17.44 13.95 13.01
CA HIS A 336 17.79 15.38 13.07
C HIS A 336 18.95 15.67 14.03
N GLY A 337 19.03 14.95 15.16
CA GLY A 337 20.13 15.09 16.11
C GLY A 337 21.48 14.55 15.59
N LEU A 338 21.46 13.45 14.84
CA LEU A 338 22.65 12.82 14.26
C LEU A 338 23.08 13.45 12.93
N TYR A 339 22.11 13.96 12.15
CA TYR A 339 22.29 14.55 10.84
C TYR A 339 21.46 15.84 10.70
N PRO A 340 21.93 16.97 11.29
CA PRO A 340 21.18 18.22 11.34
C PRO A 340 20.86 18.83 9.97
N ASP A 341 21.70 18.53 8.98
CA ASP A 341 21.59 19.05 7.61
C ASP A 341 20.49 18.35 6.78
N ILE A 342 19.87 17.28 7.29
CA ILE A 342 18.77 16.59 6.59
C ILE A 342 17.46 17.35 6.76
N GLU A 343 16.86 17.72 5.63
CA GLU A 343 15.55 18.37 5.59
C GLU A 343 14.42 17.38 5.89
N ILE A 344 13.95 17.36 7.15
CA ILE A 344 12.90 16.44 7.63
C ILE A 344 11.57 16.61 6.89
N ARG A 345 11.21 17.85 6.53
CA ARG A 345 10.01 18.13 5.69
C ARG A 345 10.10 17.44 4.33
N GLY A 346 11.29 17.46 3.73
CA GLY A 346 11.55 16.75 2.48
C GLY A 346 11.40 15.24 2.65
N LEU A 347 11.86 14.69 3.77
CA LEU A 347 11.73 13.26 4.09
C LEU A 347 10.25 12.85 4.21
N LEU A 348 9.42 13.69 4.83
CA LEU A 348 7.97 13.50 4.85
C LEU A 348 7.40 13.46 3.42
N LEU A 349 7.71 14.46 2.59
CA LEU A 349 7.23 14.51 1.21
C LEU A 349 7.69 13.30 0.38
N ALA A 350 8.95 12.87 0.56
CA ALA A 350 9.49 11.66 -0.04
C ALA A 350 8.69 10.42 0.40
N GLY A 351 8.36 10.30 1.68
CA GLY A 351 7.50 9.24 2.22
C GLY A 351 6.11 9.21 1.57
N ILE A 352 5.48 10.38 1.36
CA ILE A 352 4.19 10.48 0.67
C ILE A 352 4.29 9.98 -0.79
N ILE A 353 5.32 10.41 -1.53
CA ILE A 353 5.51 10.04 -2.95
C ILE A 353 5.78 8.53 -3.08
N ILE A 354 6.74 8.01 -2.31
CA ILE A 354 7.14 6.60 -2.37
C ILE A 354 6.02 5.70 -1.86
N GLY A 355 5.33 6.07 -0.78
CA GLY A 355 4.18 5.32 -0.25
C GLY A 355 3.00 5.27 -1.22
N SER A 356 2.78 6.33 -2.00
CA SER A 356 1.71 6.38 -3.00
C SER A 356 2.03 5.60 -4.28
N LEU A 357 3.31 5.48 -4.64
CA LEU A 357 3.76 4.87 -5.89
C LEU A 357 3.22 3.44 -6.09
N GLY A 358 3.29 2.61 -5.05
CA GLY A 358 2.88 1.20 -5.13
C GLY A 358 1.40 1.02 -5.47
N VAL A 359 0.54 1.91 -4.96
CA VAL A 359 -0.90 1.86 -5.22
C VAL A 359 -1.23 2.43 -6.61
N LEU A 360 -0.50 3.45 -7.05
CA LEU A 360 -0.68 4.05 -8.37
C LEU A 360 -0.36 3.06 -9.49
N ASP A 361 0.67 2.24 -9.32
CA ASP A 361 1.06 1.23 -10.30
C ASP A 361 -0.11 0.29 -10.62
N ASP A 362 -0.71 -0.30 -9.58
CA ASP A 362 -1.86 -1.18 -9.72
C ASP A 362 -3.06 -0.50 -10.42
N VAL A 363 -3.40 0.71 -9.98
CA VAL A 363 -4.56 1.43 -10.55
C VAL A 363 -4.34 1.79 -12.01
N THR A 364 -3.18 2.33 -12.37
CA THR A 364 -2.90 2.77 -13.75
C THR A 364 -2.82 1.60 -14.72
N VAL A 365 -2.20 0.49 -14.31
CA VAL A 365 -2.15 -0.75 -15.09
C VAL A 365 -3.55 -1.32 -15.28
N THR A 366 -4.32 -1.44 -14.19
CA THR A 366 -5.67 -2.02 -14.24
C THR A 366 -6.61 -1.18 -15.10
N GLN A 367 -6.57 0.15 -14.98
CA GLN A 367 -7.39 1.04 -15.83
C GLN A 367 -7.01 0.94 -17.30
N THR A 368 -5.71 0.95 -17.59
CA THR A 368 -5.22 0.80 -18.96
C THR A 368 -5.64 -0.56 -19.53
N ALA A 369 -5.49 -1.64 -18.77
CA ALA A 369 -5.94 -2.97 -19.18
C ALA A 369 -7.43 -2.99 -19.48
N ALA A 370 -8.28 -2.45 -18.60
CA ALA A 370 -9.73 -2.39 -18.81
C ALA A 370 -10.11 -1.67 -20.11
N VAL A 371 -9.45 -0.55 -20.44
CA VAL A 371 -9.70 0.18 -21.70
C VAL A 371 -9.33 -0.67 -22.93
N TRP A 372 -8.20 -1.39 -22.88
CA TRP A 372 -7.78 -2.27 -23.97
C TRP A 372 -8.74 -3.44 -24.15
N GLU A 373 -9.16 -4.10 -23.07
CA GLU A 373 -10.13 -5.20 -23.11
C GLU A 373 -11.49 -4.73 -23.67
N LEU A 374 -11.96 -3.55 -23.26
CA LEU A 374 -13.19 -2.96 -23.80
C LEU A 374 -13.08 -2.65 -25.31
N LYS A 375 -11.91 -2.21 -25.76
CA LYS A 375 -11.65 -1.95 -27.18
C LYS A 375 -11.53 -3.23 -27.99
N GLU A 376 -10.97 -4.29 -27.40
CA GLU A 376 -10.90 -5.61 -28.05
C GLU A 376 -12.30 -6.23 -28.18
N ALA A 377 -13.15 -6.07 -27.16
CA ALA A 377 -14.54 -6.52 -27.17
C ALA A 377 -15.44 -5.74 -28.14
N ASP A 378 -15.26 -4.43 -28.28
CA ASP A 378 -15.93 -3.61 -29.30
C ASP A 378 -14.93 -2.75 -30.08
N PRO A 379 -14.35 -3.30 -31.17
CA PRO A 379 -13.37 -2.58 -31.98
C PRO A 379 -13.92 -1.28 -32.58
N SER A 380 -15.24 -1.16 -32.76
CA SER A 380 -15.90 0.02 -33.34
C SER A 380 -16.10 1.15 -32.34
N ALA A 381 -15.94 0.90 -31.04
CA ALA A 381 -16.09 1.91 -30.01
C ALA A 381 -15.08 3.05 -30.18
N GLY A 382 -15.58 4.28 -30.27
CA GLY A 382 -14.76 5.49 -30.20
C GLY A 382 -14.35 5.84 -28.77
N TRP A 383 -13.38 6.74 -28.63
CA TRP A 383 -12.76 7.10 -27.35
C TRP A 383 -13.76 7.51 -26.26
N ARG A 384 -14.86 8.20 -26.61
CA ARG A 384 -15.89 8.62 -25.64
C ARG A 384 -16.61 7.44 -25.00
N LYS A 385 -16.95 6.42 -25.80
CA LYS A 385 -17.64 5.21 -25.33
C LYS A 385 -16.70 4.36 -24.48
N LEU A 386 -15.43 4.25 -24.88
CA LEU A 386 -14.39 3.57 -24.09
C LEU A 386 -14.19 4.27 -22.75
N TYR A 387 -14.01 5.60 -22.77
CA TYR A 387 -13.85 6.41 -21.57
C TYR A 387 -15.03 6.24 -20.61
N SER A 388 -16.27 6.42 -21.06
CA SER A 388 -17.45 6.29 -20.19
C SER A 388 -17.61 4.89 -19.60
N SER A 389 -17.26 3.85 -20.37
CA SER A 389 -17.41 2.46 -19.95
C SER A 389 -16.31 2.07 -18.95
N ALA A 390 -15.06 2.42 -19.24
CA ALA A 390 -13.94 2.20 -18.34
C ALA A 390 -14.07 3.03 -17.06
N MET A 391 -14.56 4.28 -17.12
CA MET A 391 -14.82 5.10 -15.94
C MET A 391 -15.88 4.50 -15.00
N ARG A 392 -16.81 3.67 -15.50
CA ARG A 392 -17.73 2.94 -14.62
C ARG A 392 -16.98 1.90 -13.80
N ILE A 393 -16.09 1.13 -14.44
CA ILE A 393 -15.21 0.15 -13.76
C ILE A 393 -14.28 0.88 -12.79
N GLY A 394 -13.66 1.98 -13.24
CA GLY A 394 -12.75 2.77 -12.44
C GLY A 394 -13.39 3.35 -11.18
N ARG A 395 -14.64 3.82 -11.22
CA ARG A 395 -15.35 4.32 -10.03
C ARG A 395 -15.56 3.24 -8.98
N ASP A 396 -15.91 2.03 -9.40
CA ASP A 396 -16.08 0.90 -8.48
C ASP A 396 -14.73 0.53 -7.83
N HIS A 397 -13.64 0.58 -8.62
CA HIS A 397 -12.29 0.33 -8.10
C HIS A 397 -11.82 1.42 -7.12
N ILE A 398 -12.04 2.71 -7.42
CA ILE A 398 -11.68 3.84 -6.54
C ILE A 398 -12.27 3.64 -5.14
N ALA A 399 -13.56 3.32 -5.05
CA ALA A 399 -14.23 3.16 -3.77
C ALA A 399 -13.58 2.06 -2.92
N SER A 400 -13.19 0.95 -3.55
CA SER A 400 -12.52 -0.17 -2.87
C SER A 400 -11.10 0.17 -2.44
N VAL A 401 -10.30 0.81 -3.31
CA VAL A 401 -8.89 1.12 -3.01
C VAL A 401 -8.78 2.21 -1.94
N VAL A 402 -9.60 3.27 -2.00
CA VAL A 402 -9.59 4.33 -0.97
C VAL A 402 -9.87 3.75 0.42
N ASN A 403 -10.89 2.90 0.55
CA ASN A 403 -11.19 2.24 1.83
C ASN A 403 -10.03 1.36 2.30
N THR A 404 -9.40 0.63 1.38
CA THR A 404 -8.26 -0.25 1.70
C THR A 404 -7.07 0.55 2.23
N LEU A 405 -6.74 1.70 1.61
CA LEU A 405 -5.66 2.56 2.07
C LEU A 405 -5.97 3.13 3.45
N VAL A 406 -7.16 3.72 3.64
CA VAL A 406 -7.55 4.31 4.92
C VAL A 406 -7.48 3.27 6.05
N LEU A 407 -8.01 2.06 5.82
CA LEU A 407 -7.95 0.99 6.82
C LEU A 407 -6.52 0.50 7.09
N ALA A 408 -5.66 0.44 6.07
CA ALA A 408 -4.26 0.06 6.25
C ALA A 408 -3.49 1.08 7.12
N TYR A 409 -3.65 2.37 6.84
CA TYR A 409 -3.01 3.44 7.63
C TYR A 409 -3.61 3.53 9.03
N ALA A 410 -4.94 3.45 9.17
CA ALA A 410 -5.59 3.43 10.48
C ALA A 410 -5.14 2.21 11.31
N GLY A 411 -4.98 1.05 10.67
CA GLY A 411 -4.46 -0.17 11.29
C GLY A 411 -3.03 0.01 11.82
N ALA A 412 -2.15 0.66 11.04
CA ALA A 412 -0.80 0.98 11.48
C ALA A 412 -0.76 2.01 12.63
N ALA A 413 -1.74 2.92 12.67
CA ALA A 413 -1.86 3.95 13.70
C ALA A 413 -2.58 3.51 14.99
N LEU A 414 -3.04 2.25 15.10
CA LEU A 414 -3.80 1.77 16.26
C LEU A 414 -3.14 2.03 17.63
N PRO A 415 -1.82 1.82 17.82
CA PRO A 415 -1.19 2.11 19.12
C PRO A 415 -1.27 3.58 19.51
N LEU A 416 -1.14 4.48 18.53
CA LEU A 416 -1.25 5.92 18.74
C LEU A 416 -2.71 6.31 19.07
N LEU A 417 -3.68 5.73 18.36
CA LEU A 417 -5.10 5.94 18.65
C LEU A 417 -5.48 5.45 20.05
N LEU A 418 -4.91 4.32 20.49
CA LEU A 418 -5.09 3.81 21.85
C LEU A 418 -4.49 4.75 22.90
N LEU A 419 -3.28 5.28 22.66
CA LEU A 419 -2.64 6.25 23.57
C LEU A 419 -3.53 7.48 23.79
N PHE A 420 -4.12 8.02 22.72
CA PHE A 420 -5.04 9.16 22.83
C PHE A 420 -6.36 8.81 23.50
N SER A 421 -6.87 7.60 23.30
CA SER A 421 -8.05 7.09 24.00
C SER A 421 -7.81 6.99 25.51
N ILE A 422 -6.64 6.50 25.92
CA ILE A 422 -6.22 6.45 27.34
C ILE A 422 -6.05 7.87 27.88
N ALA A 423 -5.45 8.78 27.11
CA ALA A 423 -5.26 10.17 27.50
C ALA A 423 -6.55 11.01 27.49
N GLN A 424 -7.72 10.42 27.20
CA GLN A 424 -9.03 11.08 27.16
C GLN A 424 -9.04 12.34 26.24
N SER A 425 -8.21 12.33 25.19
CA SER A 425 -8.07 13.48 24.29
C SER A 425 -9.24 13.56 23.31
N SER A 426 -9.71 14.78 23.02
CA SER A 426 -10.80 14.97 22.06
C SER A 426 -10.35 14.62 20.64
N VAL A 427 -11.26 14.07 19.81
CA VAL A 427 -10.96 13.71 18.41
C VAL A 427 -10.42 14.90 17.62
N GLY A 428 -10.96 16.10 17.84
CA GLY A 428 -10.49 17.31 17.19
C GLY A 428 -9.05 17.66 17.53
N THR A 429 -8.71 17.66 18.82
CA THR A 429 -7.34 17.91 19.30
C THR A 429 -6.35 16.89 18.76
N VAL A 430 -6.75 15.62 18.74
CA VAL A 430 -5.94 14.52 18.20
C VAL A 430 -5.70 14.71 16.70
N ALA A 431 -6.76 14.97 15.93
CA ALA A 431 -6.68 15.13 14.48
C ALA A 431 -5.81 16.32 14.04
N THR A 432 -5.74 17.37 14.86
CA THR A 432 -4.90 18.55 14.58
C THR A 432 -3.50 18.45 15.18
N SER A 433 -3.17 17.40 15.92
CA SER A 433 -1.80 17.16 16.39
C SER A 433 -0.90 16.81 15.20
N GLU A 434 0.34 17.29 15.18
CA GLU A 434 1.22 17.12 14.02
C GLU A 434 1.39 15.65 13.62
N VAL A 435 1.56 14.75 14.60
CA VAL A 435 1.71 13.30 14.39
C VAL A 435 0.54 12.70 13.62
N VAL A 436 -0.69 13.12 13.91
CA VAL A 436 -1.89 12.60 13.24
C VAL A 436 -2.20 13.39 11.97
N ALA A 437 -1.99 14.70 11.99
CA ALA A 437 -2.17 15.57 10.83
C ALA A 437 -1.26 15.15 9.67
N GLU A 438 -0.03 14.72 9.96
CA GLU A 438 0.90 14.14 8.99
C GLU A 438 0.30 12.92 8.27
N GLU A 439 -0.23 11.95 9.03
CA GLU A 439 -0.86 10.75 8.47
C GLU A 439 -2.15 11.08 7.70
N ILE A 440 -2.94 12.05 8.17
CA ILE A 440 -4.13 12.52 7.47
C ILE A 440 -3.73 13.16 6.14
N VAL A 441 -2.76 14.06 6.12
CA VAL A 441 -2.27 14.71 4.89
C VAL A 441 -1.70 13.67 3.92
N ARG A 442 -0.86 12.74 4.41
CA ARG A 442 -0.33 11.63 3.60
C ARG A 442 -1.45 10.81 2.96
N THR A 443 -2.46 10.42 3.76
CA THR A 443 -3.58 9.60 3.30
C THR A 443 -4.46 10.34 2.29
N LEU A 444 -4.79 11.61 2.56
CA LEU A 444 -5.63 12.43 1.70
C LEU A 444 -4.94 12.80 0.38
N VAL A 445 -3.68 13.24 0.44
CA VAL A 445 -2.91 13.59 -0.76
C VAL A 445 -2.73 12.35 -1.65
N GLY A 446 -2.35 11.21 -1.05
CA GLY A 446 -2.23 9.95 -1.77
C GLY A 446 -3.57 9.51 -2.40
N SER A 447 -4.66 9.60 -1.66
CA SER A 447 -6.00 9.25 -2.15
C SER A 447 -6.50 10.19 -3.25
N ILE A 448 -6.23 11.50 -3.17
CA ILE A 448 -6.57 12.45 -4.24
C ILE A 448 -5.78 12.12 -5.51
N GLY A 449 -4.48 11.84 -5.36
CA GLY A 449 -3.64 11.42 -6.48
C GLY A 449 -4.14 10.13 -7.15
N LEU A 450 -4.57 9.16 -6.35
CA LEU A 450 -5.18 7.92 -6.80
C LEU A 450 -6.51 8.16 -7.56
N VAL A 451 -7.41 8.93 -6.96
CA VAL A 451 -8.72 9.27 -7.55
C VAL A 451 -8.54 10.01 -8.87
N ALA A 452 -7.56 10.91 -8.97
CA ALA A 452 -7.23 11.64 -10.19
C ALA A 452 -6.53 10.75 -11.24
N SER A 453 -5.79 9.72 -10.81
CA SER A 453 -5.09 8.78 -11.69
C SER A 453 -6.03 8.00 -12.61
N VAL A 454 -7.19 7.61 -12.09
CA VAL A 454 -8.19 6.83 -12.83
C VAL A 454 -8.74 7.58 -14.07
N PRO A 455 -9.36 8.77 -13.95
CA PRO A 455 -9.85 9.49 -15.11
C PRO A 455 -8.74 9.90 -16.07
N LEU A 456 -7.58 10.28 -15.54
CA LEU A 456 -6.45 10.66 -16.38
C LEU A 456 -5.95 9.48 -17.23
N THR A 457 -5.65 8.36 -16.59
CA THR A 457 -5.13 7.16 -17.28
C THR A 457 -6.17 6.61 -18.24
N THR A 458 -7.45 6.61 -17.85
CA THR A 458 -8.56 6.19 -18.72
C THR A 458 -8.67 7.06 -19.96
N LEU A 459 -8.53 8.38 -19.82
CA LEU A 459 -8.54 9.30 -20.95
C LEU A 459 -7.36 9.04 -21.89
N LEU A 460 -6.14 8.96 -21.34
CA LEU A 460 -4.93 8.69 -22.12
C LEU A 460 -5.06 7.36 -22.87
N ALA A 461 -5.48 6.30 -22.20
CA ALA A 461 -5.71 4.99 -22.80
C ALA A 461 -6.76 5.02 -23.91
N ALA A 462 -7.90 5.69 -23.67
CA ALA A 462 -8.99 5.76 -24.64
C ALA A 462 -8.60 6.53 -25.90
N LEU A 463 -7.83 7.61 -25.77
CA LEU A 463 -7.32 8.39 -26.89
C LEU A 463 -6.28 7.60 -27.69
N VAL A 464 -5.30 7.01 -27.01
CA VAL A 464 -4.23 6.21 -27.62
C VAL A 464 -4.81 5.02 -28.39
N VAL A 465 -5.68 4.22 -27.76
CA VAL A 465 -6.23 3.02 -28.41
C VAL A 465 -7.22 3.34 -29.55
N SER A 466 -7.84 4.52 -29.54
CA SER A 466 -8.75 4.96 -30.61
C SER A 466 -8.01 5.52 -31.82
N ALA A 467 -6.95 6.31 -31.59
CA ALA A 467 -6.13 6.90 -32.66
C ALA A 467 -5.45 5.84 -33.54
N ASP A 468 -5.25 4.65 -33.00
CA ASP A 468 -4.61 3.54 -33.69
C ASP A 468 -5.39 3.01 -34.90
N ARG A 469 -6.73 3.06 -34.84
CA ARG A 469 -7.59 2.49 -35.89
C ARG A 469 -7.95 3.50 -36.98
N ASP A 470 -8.01 4.80 -36.67
CA ASP A 470 -8.23 5.85 -37.68
C ASP A 470 -7.09 5.87 -38.71
N ALA A 471 -5.85 5.59 -38.26
CA ALA A 471 -4.70 5.44 -39.14
C ALA A 471 -4.79 4.21 -40.06
N VAL A 472 -5.30 3.07 -39.56
CA VAL A 472 -5.44 1.84 -40.36
C VAL A 472 -6.62 1.93 -41.34
N GLY A 473 -7.73 2.52 -40.92
CA GLY A 473 -8.92 2.74 -41.78
C GLY A 473 -8.68 3.74 -42.92
N ALA A 474 -7.82 4.74 -42.71
CA ALA A 474 -7.40 5.68 -43.75
C ALA A 474 -6.51 5.00 -44.82
N VAL A 475 -5.62 4.09 -44.41
CA VAL A 475 -4.72 3.37 -45.33
C VAL A 475 -5.48 2.37 -46.21
N THR A 476 -6.47 1.65 -45.66
CA THR A 476 -7.30 0.72 -46.45
C THR A 476 -8.25 1.43 -47.41
N SER A 477 -8.70 2.65 -47.06
CA SER A 477 -9.60 3.44 -47.92
C SER A 477 -8.87 4.15 -49.07
N GLY A 478 -7.55 4.39 -48.93
CA GLY A 478 -6.70 4.98 -49.98
C GLY A 478 -6.29 3.98 -51.07
N ALA A 479 -6.15 2.69 -50.74
CA ALA A 479 -5.73 1.65 -51.68
C ALA A 479 -6.85 1.23 -52.68
N GLY A 480 -8.12 1.53 -52.37
CA GLY A 480 -9.27 1.19 -53.22
C GLY A 480 -9.58 2.18 -54.34
N ARG A 481 -8.84 3.29 -54.48
CA ARG A 481 -9.09 4.35 -55.48
C ARG A 481 -8.09 4.41 -56.63
N GLY A 482 -7.17 3.44 -56.73
CA GLY A 482 -6.09 3.43 -57.72
C GLY A 482 -6.04 2.18 -58.58
N SER A 483 -7.14 1.74 -59.18
CA SER A 483 -7.10 0.81 -60.33
C SER A 483 -8.39 0.94 -61.14
N GLY A 484 -8.37 1.83 -62.12
CA GLY A 484 -9.52 2.14 -62.96
C GLY A 484 -9.12 2.93 -64.19
N LEU A 485 -8.09 2.47 -64.92
CA LEU A 485 -7.75 2.95 -66.26
C LEU A 485 -7.19 1.78 -67.08
N THR A 486 -8.02 1.24 -67.98
CA THR A 486 -7.73 0.98 -69.42
C THR A 486 -8.77 0.00 -69.97
N GLY A 487 -9.47 0.42 -71.02
CA GLY A 487 -10.49 -0.40 -71.69
C GLY A 487 -11.31 0.43 -72.67
N ALA A 488 -10.64 1.04 -73.66
CA ALA A 488 -11.29 1.51 -74.86
C ALA A 488 -11.66 0.30 -75.73
N GLY A 489 -12.90 0.27 -76.24
CA GLY A 489 -13.40 -0.74 -77.16
C GLY A 489 -14.76 -0.35 -77.70
N GLU A 490 -14.77 0.16 -78.93
CA GLU A 490 -15.93 0.50 -79.75
C GLU A 490 -16.83 -0.71 -80.07
N GLY A 491 -18.12 -0.43 -80.32
CA GLY A 491 -18.84 -1.11 -81.42
C GLY A 491 -20.23 -1.68 -81.14
N VAL A 492 -21.25 -1.00 -81.71
CA VAL A 492 -22.51 -1.55 -82.26
C VAL A 492 -23.53 -2.08 -81.23
N GLY A 493 -24.81 -1.68 -81.17
CA GLY A 493 -25.76 -1.16 -82.15
C GLY A 493 -27.04 -2.01 -81.99
N GLY A 494 -28.12 -1.45 -81.46
CA GLY A 494 -29.35 -2.21 -81.19
C GLY A 494 -30.51 -1.34 -80.71
N THR A 495 -31.31 -0.88 -81.67
CA THR A 495 -32.57 -0.15 -81.53
C THR A 495 -33.66 -0.99 -80.85
N GLY A 496 -34.44 -0.38 -79.95
CA GLY A 496 -35.65 -0.98 -79.38
C GLY A 496 -36.51 0.04 -78.65
N THR A 497 -37.55 0.50 -79.34
CA THR A 497 -38.62 1.42 -78.92
C THR A 497 -39.47 0.90 -77.75
N GLY A 498 -39.98 1.77 -76.87
CA GLY A 498 -41.13 1.38 -76.02
C GLY A 498 -41.47 2.21 -74.78
N ARG A 499 -42.18 3.32 -74.99
CA ARG A 499 -43.40 3.75 -74.27
C ARG A 499 -43.40 4.05 -72.74
N SER A 500 -43.58 5.34 -72.47
CA SER A 500 -44.32 6.04 -71.39
C SER A 500 -45.04 5.24 -70.27
N GLY A 501 -44.91 5.74 -69.04
CA GLY A 501 -45.83 5.48 -67.93
C GLY A 501 -45.61 6.42 -66.74
N THR A 502 -46.28 7.58 -66.75
CA THR A 502 -46.47 8.48 -65.61
C THR A 502 -47.45 7.89 -64.58
N GLY A 503 -47.14 8.00 -63.29
CA GLY A 503 -48.06 7.65 -62.20
C GLY A 503 -47.68 8.34 -60.89
N ARG A 504 -48.47 9.35 -60.52
CA ARG A 504 -48.31 10.26 -59.37
C ARG A 504 -49.19 9.74 -58.20
N ARG A 505 -48.76 10.04 -56.95
CA ARG A 505 -49.57 10.61 -55.83
C ARG A 505 -49.94 9.72 -54.60
N SER A 506 -49.75 10.36 -53.43
CA SER A 506 -50.60 10.37 -52.20
C SER A 506 -50.32 9.33 -51.10
N VAL A 507 -49.71 9.66 -49.95
CA VAL A 507 -50.17 10.36 -48.70
C VAL A 507 -51.03 9.50 -47.73
N ARG A 508 -50.47 9.28 -46.52
CA ARG A 508 -51.02 9.20 -45.12
C ARG A 508 -50.16 8.19 -44.34
N GLY A 509 -49.68 8.38 -43.11
CA GLY A 509 -50.08 9.21 -41.98
C GLY A 509 -50.20 8.28 -40.76
N GLY A 510 -49.51 8.54 -39.63
CA GLY A 510 -49.70 7.75 -38.41
C GLY A 510 -48.68 7.98 -37.29
N HIS A 511 -49.09 8.70 -36.26
CA HIS A 511 -48.38 9.02 -35.01
C HIS A 511 -48.05 7.81 -34.11
N GLY A 512 -46.93 7.90 -33.36
CA GLY A 512 -46.65 7.08 -32.17
C GLY A 512 -46.05 7.92 -31.02
N LYS A 513 -46.79 8.04 -29.93
CA LYS A 513 -46.56 8.93 -28.76
C LYS A 513 -45.44 8.45 -27.83
N ARG A 514 -44.74 9.45 -27.25
CA ARG A 514 -43.94 9.37 -26.02
C ARG A 514 -44.83 9.12 -24.79
N ARG A 515 -44.34 8.34 -23.82
CA ARG A 515 -44.68 8.47 -22.40
C ARG A 515 -43.44 8.21 -21.53
N ARG A 516 -43.13 9.20 -20.68
CA ARG A 516 -42.32 9.08 -19.47
C ARG A 516 -43.18 8.43 -18.38
N ALA A 517 -42.55 7.70 -17.47
CA ALA A 517 -43.06 7.48 -16.12
C ALA A 517 -41.93 7.73 -15.12
N ARG A 518 -42.37 8.16 -13.93
CA ARG A 518 -41.63 8.68 -12.78
C ARG A 518 -40.77 7.63 -12.08
#